data_AF-A0AAV4YQ79-F1
#
_entry.id   AF-A0AAV4YQ79-F1
#
_cell.length_a   1.000
_cell.length_b   1.000
_cell.length_c   1.000
_cell.angle_alpha   90.00
_cell.angle_beta   90.00
_cell.angle_gamma   90.00
#
_symmetry.space_group_name_H-M   'P 1'
#
loop_
_entity.id
_entity.type
_entity.pdbx_description
1 polymer ?
#
loop_
_entity_poly.entity_id
_entity_poly.type
_entity_poly.pdbx_seq_one_letter_code
_entity_poly.pdbx_strand_id
1 'polypeptide(L)'
;MISYRPDVPSGIAMSFNSAVVEIAFDYYMCACSMRHHKANIAAVLCTLSIEIAFKSFLVQPVEHIGQANELYDGFNGHKLDVLYGELPEKISPFLINLKDMALLKQYSQFFIKGRYAYEACSDSGVNHTSHYELMKLAGSIILNIVYLYQMNGCDDKFIKDFDIDSFYEKNVQYVLR
;
A
#
# COMPACT_ATOMS: atom_id res chain seq x y z
N MET A 1 -17.95 -8.10 16.72
CA MET A 1 -17.35 -7.41 15.57
C MET A 1 -16.28 -6.49 16.14
N ILE A 2 -15.02 -6.65 15.72
CA ILE A 2 -13.93 -5.77 16.17
C ILE A 2 -13.89 -4.61 15.19
N SER A 3 -14.12 -3.39 15.65
CA SER A 3 -14.03 -2.19 14.82
C SER A 3 -12.59 -1.72 14.72
N TYR A 4 -12.17 -1.32 13.53
CA TYR A 4 -10.81 -0.83 13.29
C TYR A 4 -10.73 0.66 13.63
N ARG A 5 -10.09 1.00 14.76
CA ARG A 5 -10.01 2.38 15.28
C ARG A 5 -8.62 2.65 15.87
N PRO A 6 -7.55 2.72 15.05
CA PRO A 6 -6.24 3.11 15.56
C PRO A 6 -6.20 4.59 15.94
N ASP A 7 -5.27 4.96 16.80
CA ASP A 7 -5.03 6.37 17.17
C ASP A 7 -4.45 7.13 15.97
N VAL A 8 -5.19 8.13 15.49
CA VAL A 8 -4.79 8.95 14.34
C VAL A 8 -3.80 10.04 14.80
N PRO A 9 -2.63 10.15 14.17
CA PRO A 9 -1.71 11.22 14.50
C PRO A 9 -2.30 12.60 14.13
N SER A 10 -2.18 13.56 15.05
CA SER A 10 -2.79 14.88 14.93
C SER A 10 -1.82 15.96 14.44
N GLY A 11 -2.38 17.06 13.92
CA GLY A 11 -1.61 18.23 13.48
C GLY A 11 -0.68 17.91 12.30
N ILE A 12 -1.20 17.20 11.30
CA ILE A 12 -0.52 16.91 10.04
C ILE A 12 -1.20 17.75 8.96
N ALA A 13 -0.45 18.63 8.30
CA ALA A 13 -0.91 19.23 7.05
C ALA A 13 -0.89 18.14 5.98
N MET A 14 -2.05 17.84 5.39
CA MET A 14 -2.19 16.69 4.49
C MET A 14 -2.74 17.12 3.14
N SER A 15 -2.04 16.73 2.08
CA SER A 15 -2.63 16.71 0.74
C SER A 15 -3.29 15.35 0.53
N PHE A 16 -4.55 15.35 0.10
CA PHE A 16 -5.28 14.12 -0.19
C PHE A 16 -5.04 13.72 -1.63
N ASN A 17 -4.00 12.94 -1.89
CA ASN A 17 -3.74 12.36 -3.21
C ASN A 17 -4.56 11.07 -3.39
N SER A 18 -5.88 11.18 -3.23
CA SER A 18 -6.80 10.03 -3.14
C SER A 18 -6.80 9.15 -4.38
N ALA A 19 -6.66 9.73 -5.58
CA ALA A 19 -6.54 8.97 -6.82
C ALA A 19 -5.32 8.03 -6.82
N VAL A 20 -4.19 8.46 -6.24
CA VAL A 20 -2.99 7.61 -6.10
C VAL A 20 -3.25 6.46 -5.13
N VAL A 21 -4.00 6.71 -4.05
CA VAL A 21 -4.41 5.68 -3.09
C VAL A 21 -5.37 4.68 -3.73
N GLU A 22 -6.31 5.14 -4.55
CA GLU A 22 -7.23 4.28 -5.30
C GLU A 22 -6.47 3.39 -6.29
N ILE A 23 -5.49 3.93 -7.01
CA ILE A 23 -4.60 3.14 -7.88
C ILE A 23 -3.86 2.08 -7.04
N ALA A 24 -3.28 2.44 -5.88
CA ALA A 24 -2.63 1.48 -5.00
C ALA A 24 -3.58 0.35 -4.56
N PHE A 25 -4.83 0.70 -4.28
CA PHE A 25 -5.90 -0.25 -3.94
C PHE A 25 -6.24 -1.17 -5.11
N ASP A 26 -6.30 -0.68 -6.34
CA ASP A 26 -6.55 -1.51 -7.53
C ASP A 26 -5.49 -2.58 -7.73
N TYR A 27 -4.19 -2.22 -7.58
CA TYR A 27 -3.09 -3.18 -7.62
C TYR A 27 -3.22 -4.24 -6.51
N TYR A 28 -3.61 -3.83 -5.31
CA TYR A 28 -3.86 -4.73 -4.20
C TYR A 28 -5.03 -5.70 -4.48
N MET A 29 -6.15 -5.19 -4.97
CA MET A 29 -7.32 -6.02 -5.29
C MET A 29 -7.01 -7.00 -6.42
N CYS A 30 -6.20 -6.59 -7.41
CA CYS A 30 -5.67 -7.50 -8.42
C CYS A 30 -4.86 -8.63 -7.79
N ALA A 31 -3.98 -8.33 -6.84
CA ALA A 31 -3.21 -9.33 -6.11
C ALA A 31 -4.12 -10.33 -5.36
N CYS A 32 -5.12 -9.82 -4.63
CA CYS A 32 -6.08 -10.64 -3.87
C CYS A 32 -6.95 -11.54 -4.77
N SER A 33 -7.19 -11.14 -6.02
CA SER A 33 -7.98 -11.93 -6.98
C SER A 33 -7.23 -13.14 -7.56
N MET A 34 -5.91 -13.21 -7.38
CA MET A 34 -5.09 -14.27 -7.98
C MET A 34 -5.29 -15.61 -7.28
N ARG A 35 -5.64 -16.64 -8.06
CA ARG A 35 -5.76 -18.04 -7.58
C ARG A 35 -4.39 -18.76 -7.60
N HIS A 36 -4.34 -19.91 -6.91
CA HIS A 36 -3.14 -20.71 -6.63
C HIS A 36 -2.11 -20.80 -7.78
N HIS A 37 -0.83 -20.79 -7.42
CA HIS A 37 0.40 -20.84 -8.25
C HIS A 37 0.92 -19.51 -8.83
N LYS A 38 0.31 -18.36 -8.52
CA LYS A 38 0.81 -17.04 -8.95
C LYS A 38 1.34 -16.17 -7.81
N ALA A 39 1.78 -16.78 -6.71
CA ALA A 39 2.25 -16.09 -5.50
C ALA A 39 3.33 -15.02 -5.79
N ASN A 40 4.25 -15.29 -6.73
CA ASN A 40 5.25 -14.32 -7.15
C ASN A 40 4.62 -13.06 -7.81
N ILE A 41 3.63 -13.24 -8.68
CA ILE A 41 2.94 -12.12 -9.34
C ILE A 41 2.13 -11.34 -8.30
N ALA A 42 1.40 -12.04 -7.42
CA ALA A 42 0.67 -11.41 -6.32
C ALA A 42 1.62 -10.59 -5.42
N ALA A 43 2.81 -11.12 -5.11
CA ALA A 43 3.83 -10.40 -4.35
C ALA A 43 4.35 -9.15 -5.08
N VAL A 44 4.58 -9.21 -6.40
CA VAL A 44 4.93 -8.02 -7.22
C VAL A 44 3.82 -6.97 -7.19
N LEU A 45 2.56 -7.39 -7.28
CA LEU A 45 1.42 -6.47 -7.22
C LEU A 45 1.27 -5.86 -5.82
N CYS A 46 1.52 -6.63 -4.75
CA CYS A 46 1.52 -6.12 -3.39
C CYS A 46 2.66 -5.11 -3.18
N THR A 47 3.88 -5.37 -3.69
CA THR A 47 4.97 -4.39 -3.56
C THR A 47 4.72 -3.13 -4.37
N LEU A 48 4.15 -3.22 -5.58
CA LEU A 48 3.72 -2.05 -6.34
C LEU A 48 2.63 -1.27 -5.61
N SER A 49 1.65 -1.95 -5.03
CA SER A 49 0.61 -1.33 -4.21
C SER A 49 1.23 -0.54 -3.04
N ILE A 50 2.17 -1.13 -2.29
CA ILE A 50 2.88 -0.44 -1.20
C ILE A 50 3.68 0.76 -1.72
N GLU A 51 4.41 0.61 -2.83
CA GLU A 51 5.16 1.71 -3.45
C GLU A 51 4.26 2.89 -3.78
N ILE A 52 3.14 2.64 -4.47
CA ILE A 52 2.18 3.67 -4.89
C ILE A 52 1.53 4.31 -3.65
N ALA A 53 1.16 3.50 -2.66
CA ALA A 53 0.61 3.97 -1.39
C ALA A 53 1.56 4.88 -0.61
N PHE A 54 2.87 4.63 -0.66
CA PHE A 54 3.85 5.55 -0.08
C PHE A 54 4.02 6.81 -0.92
N LYS A 55 4.08 6.65 -2.24
CA LYS A 55 4.20 7.78 -3.17
C LYS A 55 3.02 8.74 -3.07
N SER A 56 1.83 8.30 -2.65
CA SER A 56 0.70 9.21 -2.41
C SER A 56 1.02 10.32 -1.40
N PHE A 57 2.05 10.19 -0.54
CA PHE A 57 2.52 11.27 0.34
C PHE A 57 3.68 12.10 -0.23
N LEU A 58 4.30 11.65 -1.32
CA LEU A 58 5.55 12.17 -1.87
C LEU A 58 5.40 12.79 -3.27
N VAL A 59 4.18 12.77 -3.80
CA VAL A 59 3.87 13.33 -5.13
C VAL A 59 2.96 14.54 -5.01
N GLN A 60 3.01 15.38 -6.04
CA GLN A 60 2.13 16.54 -6.20
C GLN A 60 1.46 16.47 -7.57
N PRO A 61 0.16 16.76 -7.68
CA PRO A 61 -0.52 16.79 -8.95
C PRO A 61 0.02 17.95 -9.81
N VAL A 62 0.28 17.68 -11.08
CA VAL A 62 0.86 18.65 -12.03
C VAL A 62 -0.02 18.89 -13.25
N GLU A 63 -0.80 17.89 -13.69
CA GLU A 63 -1.71 18.03 -14.84
C GLU A 63 -3.03 17.29 -14.59
N HIS A 64 -4.09 17.73 -15.26
CA HIS A 64 -5.47 17.19 -15.14
C HIS A 64 -5.98 17.11 -13.69
N ILE A 65 -5.72 18.16 -12.90
CA ILE A 65 -6.03 18.18 -11.47
C ILE A 65 -7.52 17.93 -11.22
N GLY A 66 -7.84 16.95 -10.36
CA GLY A 66 -9.20 16.54 -10.03
C GLY A 66 -9.92 15.71 -11.12
N GLN A 67 -9.21 15.24 -12.15
CA GLN A 67 -9.74 14.35 -13.18
C GLN A 67 -9.22 12.91 -13.02
N ALA A 68 -9.87 11.95 -13.66
CA ALA A 68 -9.47 10.54 -13.60
C ALA A 68 -8.07 10.25 -14.19
N ASN A 69 -7.54 11.15 -15.01
CA ASN A 69 -6.22 11.07 -15.63
C ASN A 69 -5.22 12.11 -15.06
N GLU A 70 -5.40 12.48 -13.80
CA GLU A 70 -4.48 13.36 -13.05
C GLU A 70 -3.04 12.81 -13.12
N LEU A 71 -2.12 13.68 -13.50
CA LEU A 71 -0.70 13.34 -13.56
C LEU A 71 0.02 13.97 -12.39
N TYR A 72 1.05 13.27 -11.92
CA TYR A 72 1.78 13.60 -10.72
C TYR A 72 3.28 13.68 -11.02
N ASP A 73 3.93 14.67 -10.41
CA ASP A 73 5.39 14.73 -10.31
C ASP A 73 5.80 14.47 -8.86
N GLY A 74 7.00 13.92 -8.66
CA GLY A 74 7.49 13.64 -7.32
C GLY A 74 8.61 12.61 -7.26
N PHE A 75 8.69 11.94 -6.12
CA PHE A 75 9.83 11.12 -5.77
C PHE A 75 10.09 9.96 -6.76
N ASN A 76 11.25 10.00 -7.42
CA ASN A 76 11.68 9.02 -8.44
C ASN A 76 12.30 7.73 -7.87
N GLY A 77 12.37 7.58 -6.55
CA GLY A 77 12.82 6.33 -5.96
C GLY A 77 11.71 5.28 -5.94
N HIS A 78 12.13 4.02 -6.01
CA HIS A 78 11.21 2.87 -6.04
C HIS A 78 11.46 1.86 -4.92
N LYS A 79 12.55 2.02 -4.16
CA LYS A 79 12.88 1.10 -3.07
C LYS A 79 11.96 1.36 -1.89
N LEU A 80 11.25 0.34 -1.40
CA LEU A 80 10.21 0.54 -0.37
C LEU A 80 10.76 1.08 0.95
N ASP A 81 11.96 0.64 1.35
CA ASP A 81 12.62 1.12 2.57
C ASP A 81 13.11 2.57 2.45
N VAL A 82 13.54 2.98 1.25
CA VAL A 82 13.88 4.38 0.97
C VAL A 82 12.62 5.24 0.99
N LEU A 83 11.56 4.83 0.28
CA LEU A 83 10.27 5.52 0.27
C LEU A 83 9.70 5.69 1.68
N TYR A 84 9.78 4.66 2.51
CA TYR A 84 9.38 4.72 3.91
C TYR A 84 10.15 5.79 4.70
N GLY A 85 11.45 5.94 4.44
CA GLY A 85 12.29 6.97 5.08
C GLY A 85 11.94 8.40 4.68
N GLU A 86 11.31 8.60 3.52
CA GLU A 86 10.89 9.91 3.01
C GLU A 86 9.48 10.30 3.46
N LEU A 87 8.70 9.35 3.99
CA LEU A 87 7.36 9.64 4.50
C LEU A 87 7.42 10.65 5.67
N PRO A 88 6.39 11.50 5.83
CA PRO A 88 6.33 12.40 6.97
C PRO A 88 6.47 11.65 8.30
N GLU A 89 7.25 12.23 9.24
CA GLU A 89 7.66 11.58 10.50
C GLU A 89 6.48 11.03 11.33
N LYS A 90 5.33 11.69 11.28
CA LYS A 90 4.11 11.25 11.98
C LYS A 90 3.30 10.18 11.22
N ILE A 91 3.51 10.06 9.91
CA ILE A 91 2.78 9.15 9.03
C ILE A 91 3.46 7.78 8.99
N SER A 92 4.79 7.74 8.83
CA SER A 92 5.51 6.46 8.70
C SER A 92 5.25 5.45 9.83
N PRO A 93 5.32 5.81 11.14
CA PRO A 93 5.05 4.85 12.22
C PRO A 93 3.57 4.47 12.35
N PHE A 94 2.66 5.26 11.78
CA PHE A 94 1.23 4.94 11.72
C PHE A 94 0.94 3.92 10.62
N LEU A 95 1.63 4.01 9.47
CA LEU A 95 1.43 3.10 8.35
C LEU A 95 2.07 1.71 8.57
N ILE A 96 3.26 1.67 9.17
CA ILE A 96 4.03 0.43 9.37
C ILE A 96 4.55 0.37 10.80
N ASN A 97 4.34 -0.77 11.44
CA ASN A 97 4.92 -1.06 12.76
C ASN A 97 6.33 -1.67 12.63
N LEU A 98 7.09 -1.66 13.72
CA LEU A 98 8.47 -2.17 13.74
C LEU A 98 8.62 -3.64 13.33
N LYS A 99 7.58 -4.47 13.52
CA LYS A 99 7.64 -5.90 13.17
C LYS A 99 7.57 -6.10 11.65
N ASP A 100 6.82 -5.24 10.96
CA ASP A 100 6.64 -5.27 9.51
C ASP A 100 7.84 -4.66 8.76
N MET A 101 8.71 -3.91 9.44
CA MET A 101 9.91 -3.32 8.83
C MET A 101 10.89 -4.36 8.27
N ALA A 102 11.00 -5.53 8.89
CA ALA A 102 11.84 -6.60 8.38
C ALA A 102 11.33 -7.12 7.02
N LEU A 103 10.01 -7.29 6.91
CA LEU A 103 9.34 -7.69 5.68
C LEU A 103 9.49 -6.62 4.60
N LEU A 104 9.29 -5.34 4.96
CA LEU A 104 9.47 -4.22 4.02
C LEU A 104 10.89 -4.18 3.43
N LYS A 105 11.92 -4.35 4.26
CA LYS A 105 13.33 -4.39 3.83
C LYS A 105 13.61 -5.59 2.94
N GLN A 106 13.09 -6.76 3.28
CA GLN A 106 13.21 -7.97 2.47
C GLN A 106 12.64 -7.76 1.05
N TYR A 107 11.50 -7.07 0.95
CA TYR A 107 10.78 -6.87 -0.31
C TYR A 107 11.07 -5.53 -0.99
N SER A 108 12.02 -4.74 -0.49
CA SER A 108 12.29 -3.36 -0.92
C SER A 108 12.48 -3.19 -2.44
N GLN A 109 13.09 -4.17 -3.11
CA GLN A 109 13.34 -4.15 -4.56
C GLN A 109 12.57 -5.24 -5.31
N PHE A 110 11.61 -5.89 -4.65
CA PHE A 110 11.00 -7.09 -5.19
C PHE A 110 10.20 -6.82 -6.47
N PHE A 111 9.57 -5.65 -6.59
CA PHE A 111 8.90 -5.29 -7.84
C PHE A 111 9.90 -5.17 -9.02
N ILE A 112 11.18 -4.84 -8.80
CA ILE A 112 12.18 -4.77 -9.88
C ILE A 112 12.57 -6.18 -10.31
N LYS A 113 12.91 -7.01 -9.33
CA LYS A 113 13.55 -8.32 -9.51
C LYS A 113 12.57 -9.48 -9.72
N GLY A 114 11.36 -9.37 -9.16
CA GLY A 114 10.34 -10.41 -9.17
C GLY A 114 9.48 -10.43 -10.43
N ARG A 115 9.59 -9.44 -11.34
CA ARG A 115 8.77 -9.35 -12.56
C ARG A 115 8.97 -10.53 -13.50
N TYR A 116 10.19 -11.05 -13.58
CA TYR A 116 10.56 -12.10 -14.53
C TYR A 116 10.97 -13.37 -13.79
N ALA A 117 9.97 -14.06 -13.22
CA ALA A 117 10.18 -15.28 -12.42
C ALA A 117 10.93 -16.43 -13.15
N TYR A 118 11.03 -16.36 -14.48
CA TYR A 118 11.76 -17.32 -15.30
C TYR A 118 13.26 -17.00 -15.43
N GLU A 119 13.71 -15.81 -15.00
CA GLU A 119 15.11 -15.42 -15.09
C GLU A 119 15.93 -16.06 -13.96
N ALA A 120 17.14 -16.54 -14.29
CA ALA A 120 18.02 -17.22 -13.35
C ALA A 120 18.44 -16.36 -12.15
N CYS A 121 18.40 -15.02 -12.29
CA CYS A 121 18.69 -14.06 -11.23
C CYS A 121 17.43 -13.51 -10.54
N SER A 122 16.24 -14.01 -10.89
CA SER A 122 15.02 -13.61 -10.20
C SER A 122 15.07 -14.11 -8.76
N ASP A 123 14.90 -13.19 -7.81
CA ASP A 123 14.73 -13.53 -6.39
C ASP A 123 13.39 -14.29 -6.26
N SER A 124 13.39 -15.59 -6.56
CA SER A 124 12.23 -16.49 -6.49
C SER A 124 11.85 -16.85 -5.04
N GLY A 125 12.42 -16.16 -4.06
CA GLY A 125 12.32 -16.42 -2.62
C GLY A 125 10.94 -16.16 -1.99
N VAL A 126 9.89 -16.00 -2.79
CA VAL A 126 8.51 -15.94 -2.29
C VAL A 126 8.06 -17.35 -1.98
N ASN A 127 8.15 -17.73 -0.71
CA ASN A 127 7.48 -18.92 -0.24
C ASN A 127 5.99 -18.63 0.01
N HIS A 128 5.20 -19.69 0.15
CA HIS A 128 3.76 -19.54 0.38
C HIS A 128 3.41 -18.77 1.66
N THR A 129 4.29 -18.67 2.66
CA THR A 129 3.98 -17.92 3.89
C THR A 129 4.21 -16.42 3.69
N SER A 130 5.32 -16.05 3.06
CA SER A 130 5.75 -14.66 2.95
C SER A 130 4.89 -13.82 2.01
N HIS A 131 4.20 -14.41 1.03
CA HIS A 131 3.27 -13.67 0.17
C HIS A 131 1.99 -13.25 0.91
N TYR A 132 1.45 -14.09 1.80
CA TYR A 132 0.27 -13.71 2.60
C TYR A 132 0.60 -12.60 3.59
N GLU A 133 1.79 -12.64 4.21
CA GLU A 133 2.27 -11.57 5.09
C GLU A 133 2.42 -10.25 4.32
N LEU A 134 2.98 -10.30 3.11
CA LEU A 134 3.12 -9.11 2.27
C LEU A 134 1.77 -8.56 1.81
N MET A 135 0.83 -9.43 1.44
CA MET A 135 -0.54 -9.04 1.09
C MET A 135 -1.25 -8.41 2.28
N LYS A 136 -1.11 -8.98 3.48
CA LYS A 136 -1.64 -8.39 4.71
C LYS A 136 -1.01 -7.03 5.01
N LEU A 137 0.31 -6.87 4.81
CA LEU A 137 1.00 -5.60 4.97
C LEU A 137 0.46 -4.54 3.99
N ALA A 138 0.35 -4.87 2.70
CA ALA A 138 -0.22 -3.96 1.69
C ALA A 138 -1.65 -3.53 2.04
N GLY A 139 -2.50 -4.49 2.41
CA GLY A 139 -3.87 -4.20 2.85
C GLY A 139 -3.91 -3.33 4.11
N SER A 140 -3.03 -3.58 5.08
CA SER A 140 -2.95 -2.77 6.30
C SER A 140 -2.54 -1.33 6.02
N ILE A 141 -1.59 -1.12 5.10
CA ILE A 141 -1.13 0.21 4.70
C ILE A 141 -2.27 0.97 3.99
N ILE A 142 -2.96 0.35 3.03
CA ILE A 142 -4.12 0.99 2.37
C ILE A 142 -5.19 1.35 3.40
N LEU A 143 -5.54 0.42 4.28
CA LEU A 143 -6.54 0.64 5.32
C LEU A 143 -6.16 1.81 6.25
N ASN A 144 -4.89 1.84 6.70
CA ASN A 144 -4.37 2.94 7.51
C ASN A 144 -4.51 4.28 6.75
N ILE A 145 -4.11 4.36 5.49
CA ILE A 145 -4.19 5.60 4.68
C ILE A 145 -5.64 6.04 4.50
N VAL A 146 -6.54 5.15 4.12
CA VAL A 146 -7.95 5.46 3.94
C VAL A 146 -8.56 5.95 5.25
N TYR A 147 -8.31 5.25 6.37
CA TYR A 147 -8.78 5.67 7.69
C TYR A 147 -8.25 7.04 8.06
N LEU A 148 -6.96 7.28 7.86
CA LEU A 148 -6.33 8.57 8.09
C LEU A 148 -7.02 9.68 7.27
N TYR A 149 -7.26 9.45 5.98
CA TYR A 149 -7.88 10.43 5.09
C TYR A 149 -9.34 10.71 5.49
N GLN A 150 -10.13 9.67 5.81
CA GLN A 150 -11.49 9.83 6.32
C GLN A 150 -11.51 10.66 7.61
N MET A 151 -10.63 10.35 8.57
CA MET A 151 -10.58 11.05 9.86
C MET A 151 -10.10 12.50 9.75
N ASN A 152 -9.43 12.87 8.66
CA ASN A 152 -9.00 14.24 8.38
C ASN A 152 -9.94 14.98 7.39
N GLY A 153 -11.11 14.40 7.07
CA GLY A 153 -12.14 15.08 6.27
C GLY A 153 -11.91 15.08 4.77
N CYS A 154 -11.24 14.06 4.22
CA CYS A 154 -11.12 13.89 2.78
C CYS A 154 -12.50 13.70 2.13
N ASP A 155 -12.79 14.49 1.09
CA ASP A 155 -14.07 14.48 0.38
C ASP A 155 -14.13 13.62 -0.88
N ASP A 156 -13.03 12.94 -1.19
CA ASP A 156 -12.95 12.02 -2.32
C ASP A 156 -13.94 10.84 -2.16
N LYS A 157 -14.56 10.43 -3.27
CA LYS A 157 -15.62 9.42 -3.26
C LYS A 157 -15.10 8.03 -2.87
N PHE A 158 -13.94 7.63 -3.42
CA PHE A 158 -13.34 6.33 -3.07
C PHE A 158 -13.03 6.29 -1.58
N ILE A 159 -12.44 7.35 -1.04
CA ILE A 159 -12.13 7.43 0.40
C ILE A 159 -13.40 7.41 1.25
N LYS A 160 -14.42 8.21 0.94
CA LYS A 160 -15.64 8.31 1.76
C LYS A 160 -16.50 7.06 1.76
N ASP A 161 -16.60 6.40 0.61
CA ASP A 161 -17.44 5.21 0.46
C ASP A 161 -16.73 3.93 0.90
N PHE A 162 -15.44 4.01 1.27
CA PHE A 162 -14.66 2.85 1.69
C PHE A 162 -15.16 2.28 3.03
N ASP A 163 -15.57 1.01 3.02
CA ASP A 163 -15.99 0.28 4.22
C ASP A 163 -14.78 -0.25 4.99
N ILE A 164 -14.32 0.54 5.96
CA ILE A 164 -13.15 0.27 6.79
C ILE A 164 -13.29 -1.01 7.60
N ASP A 165 -14.44 -1.22 8.25
CA ASP A 165 -14.63 -2.36 9.13
C ASP A 165 -14.75 -3.65 8.31
N SER A 166 -15.48 -3.64 7.19
CA SER A 166 -15.54 -4.81 6.30
C SER A 166 -14.18 -5.11 5.66
N PHE A 167 -13.41 -4.09 5.26
CA PHE A 167 -12.11 -4.32 4.65
C PHE A 167 -11.13 -4.89 5.67
N TYR A 168 -11.07 -4.32 6.87
CA TYR A 168 -10.23 -4.82 7.95
C TYR A 168 -10.49 -6.30 8.24
N GLU A 169 -11.76 -6.68 8.40
CA GLU A 169 -12.15 -8.06 8.67
C GLU A 169 -11.66 -9.00 7.56
N LYS A 170 -11.98 -8.69 6.30
CA LYS A 170 -11.71 -9.59 5.16
C LYS A 170 -10.23 -9.69 4.79
N ASN A 171 -9.49 -8.59 4.91
CA ASN A 171 -8.21 -8.42 4.21
C ASN A 171 -7.01 -8.18 5.13
N VAL A 172 -7.23 -7.89 6.42
CA VAL A 172 -6.14 -7.58 7.37
C VAL A 172 -6.21 -8.50 8.58
N GLN A 173 -7.39 -8.66 9.17
CA GLN A 173 -7.59 -9.51 10.34
C GLN A 173 -7.48 -11.01 9.97
N TYR A 174 -8.12 -11.43 8.87
CA TYR A 174 -8.29 -12.85 8.52
C TYR A 174 -7.50 -13.34 7.29
N VAL A 175 -6.32 -12.78 6.99
CA VAL A 175 -5.42 -13.37 5.97
C VAL A 175 -4.73 -14.62 6.50
N LEU A 176 -5.52 -15.65 6.77
CA LEU A 176 -5.15 -17.04 6.92
C LEU A 176 -6.33 -17.89 6.40
N ARG A 177 -6.29 -18.22 5.11
CA ARG A 177 -6.93 -19.40 4.55
C ARG A 177 -6.01 -20.06 3.54
#